data_AF-A0A961FLM4-F1
#
_entry.id   AF-A0A961FLM4-F1
#
_cell.length_a   1.000
_cell.length_b   1.000
_cell.length_c   1.000
_cell.angle_alpha   90.00
_cell.angle_beta   90.00
_cell.angle_gamma   90.00
#
_symmetry.space_group_name_H-M   'P 1'
#
loop_
_entity.id
_entity.type
_entity.pdbx_description
1 polymer ?
#
loop_
_entity_poly.entity_id
_entity_poly.type
_entity_poly.pdbx_seq_one_letter_code
_entity_poly.pdbx_strand_id
1 'polypeptide(L)'
;MPKLKRIIFTLIVAASLFFGVLVVLRMGGMSEPQLEQERAFRRQNPAADLGVGSPAPSSPAVQVPPPAPVVVLKEMDSPDSSHPVERALASGIIFDSRIEKTGVANQWIRTRLAKTEAQPRLVRVVELWKVDPITRQATSLSREMFLADQLILKAAPEVKELQLRRSLAALDMFLDSPVADGVFRVRLGEASLDAVPEALKVLARHPEFAESAEPDGVGFGGGTPNDARFSEQWGLHNTGQLGGAIDADVDAPEFWDIIGSTPGIVIAVLDSGLNFTHPDLQGVAWINPGEITGDGIDNDSSGKIDDINGWDFVNNYNNPTDDHGHGSNVTGIIAANRNNSVGIAGMLSGVQILVCKILNSSNSGTTSNLIAAVTYARQRGVTIMNLSLQNYPYSSTLNTEFTACESAGILLSICAGNQGVNNDTTPNYPSSY
;
A
#
# COMPACT_ATOMS: atom_id res chain seq x y z
N MET A 1 -6.29 -20.87 14.84
CA MET A 1 -6.03 -21.29 13.45
C MET A 1 -7.05 -20.81 12.41
N PRO A 2 -8.40 -20.88 12.58
CA PRO A 2 -9.33 -20.49 11.52
C PRO A 2 -9.37 -18.98 11.21
N LYS A 3 -9.04 -18.11 12.17
CA LYS A 3 -8.98 -16.65 11.98
C LYS A 3 -7.82 -16.21 11.06
N LEU A 4 -6.64 -16.80 11.22
CA LEU A 4 -5.47 -16.47 10.38
C LEU A 4 -5.71 -16.89 8.92
N LYS A 5 -6.32 -18.06 8.69
CA LYS A 5 -6.71 -18.51 7.34
C LYS A 5 -7.73 -17.57 6.69
N ARG A 6 -8.71 -17.06 7.44
CA ARG A 6 -9.70 -16.09 6.93
C ARG A 6 -9.09 -14.71 6.65
N ILE A 7 -8.17 -14.24 7.48
CA ILE A 7 -7.45 -12.97 7.25
C ILE A 7 -6.60 -13.08 5.98
N ILE A 8 -5.83 -14.17 5.84
CA ILE A 8 -5.04 -14.43 4.63
C ILE A 8 -5.94 -14.54 3.38
N PHE A 9 -7.13 -15.13 3.49
CA PHE A 9 -8.11 -15.19 2.38
C PHE A 9 -8.58 -13.80 1.94
N THR A 10 -9.03 -12.96 2.88
CA THR A 10 -9.51 -11.61 2.56
C THR A 10 -8.42 -10.80 1.84
N LEU A 11 -7.16 -11.00 2.24
CA LEU A 11 -6.01 -10.30 1.66
C LEU A 11 -5.58 -10.83 0.29
N ILE A 12 -5.59 -12.16 0.07
CA ILE A 12 -5.30 -12.76 -1.24
C ILE A 12 -6.41 -12.41 -2.24
N VAL A 13 -7.68 -12.45 -1.83
CA VAL A 13 -8.80 -12.08 -2.69
C VAL A 13 -8.77 -10.59 -3.02
N ALA A 14 -8.46 -9.71 -2.05
CA ALA A 14 -8.31 -8.28 -2.32
C ALA A 14 -7.14 -8.00 -3.28
N ALA A 15 -5.98 -8.64 -3.09
CA ALA A 15 -4.85 -8.49 -4.00
C ALA A 15 -5.14 -9.05 -5.41
N SER A 16 -5.92 -10.13 -5.52
CA SER A 16 -6.28 -10.75 -6.81
C SER A 16 -7.37 -9.98 -7.56
N LEU A 17 -8.27 -9.28 -6.86
CA LEU A 17 -9.35 -8.49 -7.46
C LEU A 17 -8.86 -7.21 -8.16
N PHE A 18 -7.67 -6.72 -7.83
CA PHE A 18 -7.13 -5.47 -8.39
C PHE A 18 -6.09 -5.66 -9.51
N PHE A 19 -5.51 -6.86 -9.67
CA PHE A 19 -4.56 -7.16 -10.76
C PHE A 19 -5.23 -7.59 -12.08
N GLY A 20 -6.56 -7.62 -12.13
CA GLY A 20 -7.38 -7.97 -13.30
C GLY A 20 -7.83 -6.79 -14.16
N VAL A 21 -7.07 -5.70 -14.29
CA VAL A 21 -7.34 -4.64 -15.29
C VAL A 21 -6.13 -4.47 -16.22
N LEU A 22 -6.35 -4.90 -17.45
CA LEU A 22 -5.39 -5.02 -18.54
C LEU A 22 -4.84 -3.67 -19.02
N VAL A 23 -3.55 -3.68 -19.36
CA VAL A 23 -2.95 -2.85 -20.42
C VAL A 23 -3.76 -3.04 -21.71
N VAL A 24 -4.57 -2.05 -22.09
CA VAL A 24 -4.77 -1.50 -23.46
C VAL A 24 -5.69 -0.29 -23.28
N LEU A 25 -5.19 0.93 -23.53
CA LEU A 25 -5.96 2.03 -24.14
C LEU A 25 -4.99 3.17 -24.50
N ARG A 26 -4.41 3.07 -25.70
CA ARG A 26 -4.08 4.25 -26.50
C ARG A 26 -4.78 4.10 -27.86
N MET A 27 -5.48 5.17 -28.24
CA MET A 27 -6.18 5.45 -29.50
C MET A 27 -7.65 5.01 -29.58
N GLY A 28 -8.54 6.02 -29.58
CA GLY A 28 -9.95 5.92 -29.90
C GLY A 28 -10.67 7.22 -29.58
N GLY A 29 -10.66 8.18 -30.50
CA GLY A 29 -11.40 9.44 -30.39
C GLY A 29 -12.92 9.23 -30.34
N MET A 30 -13.61 10.21 -29.78
CA MET A 30 -15.08 10.27 -29.71
C MET A 30 -15.74 10.04 -31.08
N SER A 31 -16.82 9.27 -31.09
CA SER A 31 -17.63 9.04 -32.28
C SER A 31 -18.53 10.24 -32.61
N GLU A 32 -18.72 10.54 -33.90
CA GLU A 32 -19.53 11.69 -34.39
C GLU A 32 -20.93 11.85 -33.76
N PRO A 33 -21.70 10.78 -33.44
CA PRO A 33 -23.02 10.94 -32.83
C PRO A 33 -23.00 11.61 -31.45
N GLN A 34 -21.88 11.49 -30.72
CA GLN A 34 -21.73 12.09 -29.39
C GLN A 34 -21.40 13.59 -29.46
N LEU A 35 -20.68 14.03 -30.50
CA LEU A 35 -20.41 15.44 -30.78
C LEU A 35 -21.66 16.21 -31.22
N GLU A 36 -22.63 15.52 -31.82
CA GLU A 36 -23.86 16.13 -32.33
C GLU A 36 -24.89 16.39 -31.22
N GLN A 37 -24.95 15.53 -30.20
CA GLN A 37 -25.75 15.76 -28.98
C GLN A 37 -25.22 16.96 -28.17
N GLU A 38 -23.90 17.14 -28.09
CA GLU A 38 -23.30 18.26 -27.35
C GLU A 38 -23.43 19.60 -28.10
N ARG A 39 -23.44 19.57 -29.44
CA ARG A 39 -23.74 20.75 -30.29
C ARG A 39 -25.22 21.14 -30.27
N ALA A 40 -26.14 20.20 -30.07
CA ALA A 40 -27.57 20.46 -29.94
C ALA A 40 -27.93 21.13 -28.60
N PHE A 41 -27.27 20.75 -27.50
CA PHE A 41 -27.48 21.35 -26.18
C PHE A 41 -27.08 22.84 -26.15
N ARG A 42 -25.97 23.20 -26.81
CA ARG A 42 -25.51 24.61 -26.88
C ARG A 42 -26.33 25.50 -27.81
N ARG A 43 -27.21 24.95 -28.65
CA ARG A 43 -28.13 25.73 -29.52
C ARG A 43 -29.45 26.10 -28.84
N GLN A 44 -29.77 25.51 -27.68
CA GLN A 44 -31.06 25.70 -27.00
C GLN A 44 -31.09 26.83 -25.96
N ASN A 45 -29.99 27.57 -25.73
CA ASN A 45 -30.02 28.76 -24.87
C ASN A 45 -29.15 29.91 -25.42
N PRO A 46 -29.63 30.69 -26.41
CA PRO A 46 -29.06 31.98 -26.78
C PRO A 46 -29.79 33.14 -26.07
N ALA A 47 -29.02 34.11 -25.59
CA ALA A 47 -29.48 35.28 -24.83
C ALA A 47 -30.31 36.30 -25.67
N ALA A 48 -31.18 37.06 -24.98
CA ALA A 48 -31.74 38.36 -25.37
C ALA A 48 -32.40 39.01 -24.13
N ASP A 49 -32.54 40.32 -23.88
CA ASP A 49 -32.06 41.64 -24.38
C ASP A 49 -32.92 42.67 -23.57
N LEU A 50 -32.49 43.82 -23.01
CA LEU A 50 -32.47 45.17 -23.63
C LEU A 50 -32.30 46.28 -22.54
N GLY A 51 -31.61 47.39 -22.87
CA GLY A 51 -32.18 48.75 -22.63
C GLY A 51 -31.53 49.78 -21.67
N VAL A 52 -30.46 50.47 -22.12
CA VAL A 52 -30.05 51.90 -22.02
C VAL A 52 -30.46 52.82 -20.83
N GLY A 53 -29.46 53.52 -20.25
CA GLY A 53 -29.60 54.88 -19.69
C GLY A 53 -28.48 55.32 -18.71
N SER A 54 -27.57 56.21 -19.12
CA SER A 54 -26.60 56.90 -18.24
C SER A 54 -27.14 58.27 -17.76
N PRO A 55 -26.68 58.80 -16.60
CA PRO A 55 -25.54 59.72 -16.62
C PRO A 55 -24.52 59.53 -15.47
N ALA A 56 -23.33 60.10 -15.65
CA ALA A 56 -22.13 60.03 -14.78
C ALA A 56 -22.08 61.15 -13.71
N PRO A 57 -21.02 61.30 -12.88
CA PRO A 57 -20.11 60.31 -12.26
C PRO A 57 -20.05 60.46 -10.70
N SER A 58 -19.61 59.43 -9.98
CA SER A 58 -19.01 59.61 -8.63
C SER A 58 -17.82 58.67 -8.43
N SER A 59 -16.84 59.17 -7.70
CA SER A 59 -15.44 58.73 -7.52
C SER A 59 -15.20 57.22 -7.31
N PRO A 60 -14.01 56.68 -7.67
CA PRO A 60 -13.74 55.26 -7.54
C PRO A 60 -13.61 54.87 -6.07
N ALA A 61 -14.55 54.04 -5.60
CA ALA A 61 -14.38 53.29 -4.36
C ALA A 61 -13.29 52.24 -4.58
N VAL A 62 -12.26 52.26 -3.73
CA VAL A 62 -11.26 51.20 -3.63
C VAL A 62 -12.00 49.91 -3.28
N GLN A 63 -12.15 49.01 -4.26
CA GLN A 63 -12.58 47.64 -3.98
C GLN A 63 -11.48 46.96 -3.18
N VAL A 64 -11.70 46.80 -1.88
CA VAL A 64 -10.96 45.82 -1.08
C VAL A 64 -11.23 44.46 -1.72
N PRO A 65 -10.21 43.72 -2.18
CA PRO A 65 -10.43 42.39 -2.74
C PRO A 65 -11.14 41.53 -1.67
N PRO A 66 -12.08 40.65 -2.07
CA PRO A 66 -12.73 39.77 -1.12
C PRO A 66 -11.66 38.99 -0.36
N PRO A 67 -11.83 38.73 0.95
CA PRO A 67 -10.90 37.88 1.68
C PRO A 67 -10.75 36.57 0.91
N ALA A 68 -9.51 36.15 0.69
CA ALA A 68 -9.21 34.91 -0.02
C ALA A 68 -10.04 33.77 0.59
N PRO A 69 -10.68 32.91 -0.22
CA PRO A 69 -11.48 31.83 0.31
C PRO A 69 -10.61 30.97 1.22
N VAL A 70 -11.12 30.69 2.43
CA VAL A 70 -10.57 29.68 3.32
C VAL A 70 -10.63 28.37 2.55
N VAL A 71 -9.46 27.85 2.16
CA VAL A 71 -9.37 26.52 1.56
C VAL A 71 -9.72 25.54 2.66
N VAL A 72 -10.94 25.01 2.64
CA VAL A 72 -11.34 23.94 3.55
C VAL A 72 -10.67 22.67 3.04
N LEU A 73 -9.56 22.31 3.67
CA LEU A 73 -8.79 21.09 3.44
C LEU A 73 -9.52 19.83 3.97
N LYS A 74 -10.83 19.70 3.66
CA LYS A 74 -11.72 18.73 4.33
C LYS A 74 -11.53 17.27 3.88
N GLU A 75 -10.94 17.04 2.71
CA GLU A 75 -10.71 15.67 2.20
C GLU A 75 -9.49 14.98 2.84
N MET A 76 -8.89 15.58 3.88
CA MET A 76 -7.53 15.23 4.36
C MET A 76 -7.47 14.41 5.66
N ASP A 77 -8.60 14.15 6.31
CA ASP A 77 -8.66 13.48 7.62
C ASP A 77 -9.41 12.14 7.49
N SER A 78 -8.88 11.19 6.70
CA SER A 78 -9.44 9.83 6.64
C SER A 78 -8.87 8.99 7.77
N PRO A 79 -9.69 8.44 8.68
CA PRO A 79 -9.24 7.48 9.69
C PRO A 79 -8.71 6.17 9.07
N ASP A 80 -8.96 5.95 7.77
CA ASP A 80 -8.50 4.79 7.03
C ASP A 80 -7.07 4.95 6.46
N SER A 81 -6.44 6.12 6.63
CA SER A 81 -5.12 6.38 6.03
C SER A 81 -4.03 5.43 6.55
N SER A 82 -3.33 4.80 5.60
CA SER A 82 -2.09 4.01 5.79
C SER A 82 -0.88 4.82 6.29
N HIS A 83 -0.98 6.15 6.43
CA HIS A 83 0.13 6.93 6.99
C HIS A 83 0.16 6.80 8.53
N PRO A 84 1.27 6.39 9.15
CA PRO A 84 1.29 6.11 10.60
C PRO A 84 1.00 7.35 11.46
N VAL A 85 1.41 8.54 11.00
CA VAL A 85 1.01 9.83 11.62
C VAL A 85 -0.51 10.03 11.58
N GLU A 86 -1.20 9.71 10.47
CA GLU A 86 -2.65 9.89 10.38
C GLU A 86 -3.39 8.87 11.24
N ARG A 87 -2.94 7.61 11.32
CA ARG A 87 -3.49 6.62 12.27
C ARG A 87 -3.37 7.10 13.72
N ALA A 88 -2.21 7.64 14.08
CA ALA A 88 -1.99 8.21 15.40
C ALA A 88 -2.93 9.40 15.65
N LEU A 89 -3.20 10.24 14.65
CA LEU A 89 -4.13 11.35 14.78
C LEU A 89 -5.61 10.91 14.79
N ALA A 90 -5.97 9.86 14.05
CA ALA A 90 -7.32 9.31 13.97
C ALA A 90 -7.76 8.69 15.31
N SER A 91 -6.82 8.10 16.05
CA SER A 91 -7.03 7.63 17.43
C SER A 91 -6.91 8.75 18.48
N GLY A 92 -6.59 9.97 18.06
CA GLY A 92 -6.27 11.10 18.93
C GLY A 92 -7.33 12.18 19.03
N ILE A 93 -7.02 13.20 19.83
CA ILE A 93 -7.78 14.44 19.95
C ILE A 93 -6.89 15.58 19.45
N ILE A 94 -7.36 16.33 18.44
CA ILE A 94 -6.72 17.56 17.97
C ILE A 94 -7.20 18.72 18.84
N PHE A 95 -6.26 19.42 19.48
CA PHE A 95 -6.55 20.57 20.34
C PHE A 95 -6.47 21.90 19.59
N ASP A 96 -5.55 21.99 18.64
CA ASP A 96 -5.32 23.21 17.87
C ASP A 96 -4.78 22.88 16.47
N SER A 97 -5.02 23.77 15.52
CA SER A 97 -4.51 23.63 14.16
C SER A 97 -4.35 24.97 13.46
N ARG A 98 -3.33 25.07 12.61
CA ARG A 98 -3.06 26.25 11.79
C ARG A 98 -2.68 25.84 10.38
N ILE A 99 -3.21 26.55 9.38
CA ILE A 99 -2.89 26.36 7.97
C ILE A 99 -2.28 27.65 7.43
N GLU A 100 -1.14 27.54 6.79
CA GLU A 100 -0.37 28.68 6.27
C GLU A 100 0.07 28.40 4.84
N LYS A 101 0.14 29.45 4.00
CA LYS A 101 0.77 29.34 2.68
C LYS A 101 2.28 29.27 2.87
N THR A 102 2.93 28.46 2.05
CA THR A 102 4.39 28.50 1.95
C THR A 102 4.83 29.62 0.98
N GLY A 103 6.14 29.84 0.88
CA GLY A 103 6.73 30.68 -0.18
C GLY A 103 6.67 30.04 -1.58
N VAL A 104 6.21 28.79 -1.70
CA VAL A 104 6.09 28.05 -2.96
C VAL A 104 4.64 28.10 -3.45
N ALA A 105 4.47 28.33 -4.75
CA ALA A 105 3.16 28.39 -5.37
C ALA A 105 2.38 27.09 -5.15
N ASN A 106 1.12 27.24 -4.73
CA ASN A 106 0.20 26.12 -4.48
C ASN A 106 0.70 25.11 -3.44
N GLN A 107 1.48 25.57 -2.46
CA GLN A 107 1.87 24.78 -1.30
C GLN A 107 1.44 25.44 0.01
N TRP A 108 0.97 24.60 0.93
CA TRP A 108 0.51 24.99 2.25
C TRP A 108 1.14 24.10 3.31
N ILE A 109 1.35 24.65 4.50
CA ILE A 109 1.70 23.88 5.68
C ILE A 109 0.47 23.83 6.58
N ARG A 110 0.10 22.63 7.03
CA ARG A 110 -0.85 22.41 8.11
C ARG A 110 -0.05 21.97 9.34
N THR A 111 -0.21 22.69 10.46
CA THR A 111 0.34 22.29 11.76
C THR A 111 -0.80 21.94 12.67
N ARG A 112 -0.74 20.78 13.35
CA ARG A 112 -1.73 20.31 14.31
C ARG A 112 -1.08 20.03 15.66
N LEU A 113 -1.76 20.37 16.73
CA LEU A 113 -1.42 19.98 18.10
C LEU A 113 -2.42 18.90 18.53
N ALA A 114 -1.94 17.72 18.89
CA ALA A 114 -2.81 16.59 19.20
C ALA A 114 -2.31 15.76 20.38
N LYS A 115 -3.22 15.04 21.04
CA LYS A 115 -2.89 13.91 21.93
C LYS A 115 -3.32 12.64 21.23
N THR A 116 -2.42 11.68 21.09
CA THR A 116 -2.66 10.43 20.37
C THR A 116 -2.55 9.24 21.32
N GLU A 117 -3.06 8.07 20.93
CA GLU A 117 -2.80 6.85 21.69
C GLU A 117 -1.36 6.36 21.48
N ALA A 118 -0.76 6.67 20.33
CA ALA A 118 0.62 6.30 19.99
C ALA A 118 1.68 7.01 20.84
N GLN A 119 1.37 8.18 21.40
CA GLN A 119 2.29 8.94 22.25
C GLN A 119 1.57 9.47 23.49
N PRO A 120 2.07 9.19 24.71
CA PRO A 120 1.44 9.66 25.94
C PRO A 120 1.48 11.19 26.12
N ARG A 121 2.34 11.88 25.37
CA ARG A 121 2.53 13.33 25.38
C ARG A 121 1.81 13.99 24.22
N LEU A 122 1.60 15.31 24.31
CA LEU A 122 1.12 16.09 23.18
C LEU A 122 2.15 16.04 22.05
N VAL A 123 1.65 15.85 20.84
CA VAL A 123 2.42 15.81 19.61
C VAL A 123 2.08 17.01 18.73
N ARG A 124 3.11 17.51 18.06
CA ARG A 124 3.02 18.52 17.01
C ARG A 124 3.20 17.80 15.68
N VAL A 125 2.19 17.88 14.82
CA VAL A 125 2.23 17.31 13.47
C VAL A 125 2.36 18.44 12.46
N VAL A 126 3.33 18.32 11.57
CA VAL A 126 3.58 19.25 10.47
C VAL A 126 3.38 18.52 9.16
N GLU A 127 2.60 19.12 8.28
CA GLU A 127 2.24 18.50 7.02
C GLU A 127 2.40 19.51 5.91
N LEU A 128 3.14 19.13 4.87
CA LEU A 128 3.28 19.93 3.67
C LEU A 128 2.28 19.42 2.64
N TRP A 129 1.46 20.31 2.09
CA TRP A 129 0.42 20.00 1.14
C TRP A 129 0.63 20.76 -0.16
N LYS A 130 0.39 20.10 -1.29
CA LYS A 130 0.25 20.71 -2.61
C LYS A 130 -1.21 20.68 -2.99
N VAL A 131 -1.77 21.80 -3.45
CA VAL A 131 -3.15 21.82 -3.97
C VAL A 131 -3.11 22.09 -5.45
N ASP A 132 -3.80 21.27 -6.22
CA ASP A 132 -3.96 21.51 -7.65
C ASP A 132 -4.73 22.82 -7.89
N PRO A 133 -4.20 23.76 -8.69
CA PRO A 133 -4.83 25.06 -8.90
C PRO A 133 -6.15 24.97 -9.69
N ILE A 134 -6.36 23.89 -10.45
CA ILE A 134 -7.52 23.65 -11.30
C ILE A 134 -8.53 22.79 -10.54
N THR A 135 -8.14 21.59 -10.11
CA THR A 135 -9.05 20.62 -9.48
C THR A 135 -9.32 20.93 -8.01
N ARG A 136 -8.49 21.78 -7.39
CA ARG A 136 -8.51 22.09 -5.95
C ARG A 136 -8.24 20.89 -5.03
N GLN A 137 -7.81 19.77 -5.60
CA GLN A 137 -7.45 18.59 -4.85
C GLN A 137 -6.14 18.82 -4.08
N ALA A 138 -6.11 18.44 -2.80
CA ALA A 138 -4.93 18.55 -1.95
C ALA A 138 -4.18 17.20 -1.87
N THR A 139 -2.88 17.20 -2.08
CA THR A 139 -1.98 16.05 -1.94
C THR A 139 -0.92 16.36 -0.90
N SER A 140 -0.81 15.49 0.11
CA SER A 140 0.26 15.61 1.10
C SER A 140 1.60 15.25 0.46
N LEU A 141 2.58 16.12 0.62
CA LEU A 141 3.96 15.92 0.19
C LEU A 141 4.83 15.34 1.32
N SER A 142 4.58 15.73 2.56
CA SER A 142 5.25 15.18 3.73
C SER A 142 4.36 15.31 4.97
N ARG A 143 4.57 14.41 5.94
CA ARG A 143 3.97 14.49 7.27
C ARG A 143 5.00 14.06 8.30
N GLU A 144 5.21 14.91 9.29
CA GLU A 144 6.18 14.67 10.36
C GLU A 144 5.48 14.87 11.70
N MET A 145 5.80 14.01 12.67
CA MET A 145 5.28 14.11 14.03
C MET A 145 6.44 14.33 14.99
N PHE A 146 6.26 15.25 15.94
CA PHE A 146 7.24 15.60 16.96
C PHE A 146 6.56 15.65 18.33
N LEU A 147 7.32 15.52 19.40
CA LEU A 147 6.83 15.91 20.73
C LEU A 147 6.61 17.43 20.75
N ALA A 148 5.43 17.87 21.20
CA ALA A 148 5.04 19.28 21.15
C ALA A 148 5.75 20.17 22.18
N ASP A 149 6.39 19.55 23.18
CA ASP A 149 6.96 20.21 24.36
C ASP A 149 8.41 19.76 24.63
N GLN A 150 9.09 19.19 23.63
CA GLN A 150 10.44 18.67 23.79
C GLN A 150 11.32 18.92 22.56
N LEU A 151 12.59 19.23 22.85
CA LEU A 151 13.67 19.38 21.87
C LEU A 151 14.82 18.44 22.23
N ILE A 152 15.66 18.18 21.24
CA ILE A 152 17.00 17.64 21.41
C ILE A 152 17.99 18.81 21.29
N LEU A 153 18.88 18.97 22.26
CA LEU A 153 19.90 20.01 22.28
C LEU A 153 21.29 19.39 22.37
N LYS A 154 22.18 19.79 21.48
CA LYS A 154 23.62 19.55 21.60
C LYS A 154 24.27 20.75 22.28
N ALA A 155 24.90 20.51 23.42
CA ALA A 155 25.55 21.57 24.20
C ALA A 155 26.82 22.05 23.49
N ALA A 156 27.13 23.34 23.62
CA ALA A 156 28.40 23.87 23.14
C ALA A 156 29.59 23.20 23.87
N PRO A 157 30.76 23.08 23.22
CA PRO A 157 31.94 22.47 23.82
C PRO A 157 32.27 23.08 25.20
N GLU A 158 32.71 22.25 26.13
CA GLU A 158 33.14 22.64 27.49
C GLU A 158 32.04 23.18 28.42
N VAL A 159 30.79 23.30 27.94
CA VAL A 159 29.66 23.71 28.79
C VAL A 159 29.27 22.60 29.73
N LYS A 160 29.40 22.86 31.03
CA LYS A 160 29.01 21.91 32.08
C LYS A 160 27.49 21.85 32.20
N GLU A 161 26.95 20.67 32.48
CA GLU A 161 25.51 20.43 32.60
C GLU A 161 24.82 21.41 33.58
N LEU A 162 25.43 21.72 34.71
CA LEU A 162 24.88 22.68 35.68
C LEU A 162 24.75 24.10 35.11
N GLN A 163 25.71 24.52 34.28
CA GLN A 163 25.66 25.80 33.59
C GLN A 163 24.56 25.79 32.52
N LEU A 164 24.51 24.73 31.71
CA LEU A 164 23.46 24.54 30.70
C LEU A 164 22.06 24.58 31.32
N ARG A 165 21.85 23.85 32.43
CA ARG A 165 20.59 23.84 33.18
C ARG A 165 20.16 25.24 33.64
N ARG A 166 21.11 26.06 34.11
CA ARG A 166 20.83 27.44 34.54
C ARG A 166 20.50 28.35 33.36
N SER A 167 21.26 28.24 32.27
CA SER A 167 21.02 29.02 31.05
C SER A 167 19.64 28.71 30.45
N LEU A 168 19.28 27.44 30.36
CA LEU A 168 17.96 27.02 29.86
C LEU A 168 16.83 27.45 30.80
N ALA A 169 17.01 27.33 32.12
CA ALA A 169 15.97 27.75 33.08
C ALA A 169 15.67 29.25 33.00
N ALA A 170 16.67 30.09 32.66
CA ALA A 170 16.47 31.52 32.43
C ALA A 170 15.63 31.82 31.18
N LEU A 171 15.47 30.84 30.28
CA LEU A 171 14.67 30.90 29.07
C LEU A 171 13.34 30.13 29.19
N ASP A 172 12.94 29.74 30.41
CA ASP A 172 11.77 28.88 30.68
C ASP A 172 11.84 27.51 29.97
N MET A 173 13.07 26.99 29.82
CA MET A 173 13.35 25.67 29.28
C MET A 173 14.01 24.80 30.34
N PHE A 174 13.64 23.53 30.39
CA PHE A 174 14.03 22.63 31.46
C PHE A 174 14.88 21.48 30.92
N LEU A 175 16.15 21.48 31.30
CA LEU A 175 17.06 20.37 30.99
C LEU A 175 16.57 19.09 31.68
N ASP A 176 16.36 18.05 30.89
CA ASP A 176 16.05 16.69 31.33
C ASP A 176 17.29 15.79 31.16
N SER A 177 17.11 14.49 31.31
CA SER A 177 18.18 13.50 31.31
C SER A 177 19.02 13.54 30.02
N PRO A 178 20.34 13.30 30.08
CA PRO A 178 21.18 13.17 28.91
C PRO A 178 20.69 12.06 27.97
N VAL A 179 20.76 12.31 26.66
CA VAL A 179 20.44 11.33 25.61
C VAL A 179 21.71 10.60 25.18
N ALA A 180 22.78 11.36 25.00
CA ALA A 180 24.12 10.90 24.62
C ALA A 180 25.16 11.91 25.17
N ASP A 181 26.44 11.66 24.91
CA ASP A 181 27.50 12.59 25.33
C ASP A 181 27.30 13.98 24.70
N GLY A 182 27.19 15.01 25.55
CA GLY A 182 26.91 16.39 25.13
C GLY A 182 25.52 16.63 24.52
N VAL A 183 24.62 15.65 24.53
CA VAL A 183 23.27 15.75 23.93
C VAL A 183 22.20 15.53 24.99
N PHE A 184 21.24 16.44 25.07
CA PHE A 184 20.25 16.49 26.13
C PHE A 184 18.83 16.63 25.60
N ARG A 185 17.87 16.10 26.36
CA ARG A 185 16.45 16.47 26.20
C ARG A 185 16.20 17.80 26.90
N VAL A 186 15.47 18.67 26.22
CA VAL A 186 15.02 19.95 26.79
C VAL A 186 13.50 19.99 26.73
N ARG A 187 12.85 20.09 27.88
CA ARG A 187 11.40 20.27 27.98
C ARG A 187 11.04 21.75 27.97
N LEU A 188 9.95 22.08 27.30
CA LEU A 188 9.39 23.44 27.24
C LEU A 188 8.33 23.62 28.34
N GLY A 189 8.11 24.85 28.78
CA GLY A 189 7.09 25.19 29.77
C GLY A 189 5.65 24.98 29.29
N GLU A 190 5.44 24.94 27.98
CA GLU A 190 4.13 24.74 27.35
C GLU A 190 4.21 23.87 26.08
N ALA A 191 3.06 23.33 25.69
CA ALA A 191 2.85 22.69 24.40
C ALA A 191 1.87 23.54 23.58
N SER A 192 2.37 24.20 22.55
CA SER A 192 1.57 25.00 21.61
C SER A 192 2.06 24.78 20.18
N LEU A 193 1.31 25.26 19.18
CA LEU A 193 1.74 25.18 17.78
C LEU A 193 3.10 25.87 17.54
N ASP A 194 3.40 26.87 18.37
CA ASP A 194 4.57 27.76 18.27
C ASP A 194 5.68 27.48 19.29
N ALA A 195 5.43 26.71 20.36
CA ALA A 195 6.41 26.46 21.42
C ALA A 195 7.76 25.95 20.88
N VAL A 196 7.74 24.88 20.10
CA VAL A 196 8.94 24.30 19.47
C VAL A 196 9.65 25.29 18.53
N PRO A 197 9.00 25.86 17.49
CA PRO A 197 9.70 26.77 16.58
C PRO A 197 10.21 28.05 17.25
N GLU A 198 9.51 28.61 18.23
CA GLU A 198 10.01 29.78 18.97
C GLU A 198 11.19 29.43 19.87
N ALA A 199 11.15 28.29 20.57
CA ALA A 199 12.27 27.82 21.37
C ALA A 199 13.54 27.61 20.52
N LEU A 200 13.40 27.06 19.31
CA LEU A 200 14.52 26.92 18.37
C LEU A 200 15.08 28.27 17.92
N LYS A 201 14.24 29.27 17.64
CA LYS A 201 14.67 30.64 17.31
C LYS A 201 15.43 31.29 18.46
N VAL A 202 15.01 31.05 19.70
CA VAL A 202 15.69 31.54 20.91
C VAL A 202 17.06 30.87 21.04
N LEU A 203 17.11 29.53 21.02
CA LEU A 203 18.36 28.77 21.17
C LEU A 203 19.39 29.08 20.07
N ALA A 204 18.95 29.34 18.84
CA ALA A 204 19.83 29.77 17.75
C ALA A 204 20.57 31.10 18.02
N ARG A 205 20.09 31.92 18.97
CA ARG A 205 20.74 33.16 19.40
C ARG A 205 21.70 32.95 20.57
N HIS A 206 21.83 31.72 21.06
CA HIS A 206 22.63 31.36 22.22
C HIS A 206 23.72 30.30 21.91
N PRO A 207 24.61 30.56 20.92
CA PRO A 207 25.68 29.62 20.55
C PRO A 207 26.70 29.40 21.68
N GLU A 208 26.71 30.26 22.70
CA GLU A 208 27.59 30.12 23.87
C GLU A 208 27.25 28.91 24.75
N PHE A 209 26.03 28.35 24.65
CA PHE A 209 25.68 27.11 25.36
C PHE A 209 24.92 26.08 24.53
N ALA A 210 24.36 26.44 23.38
CA ALA A 210 23.70 25.52 22.46
C ALA A 210 24.47 25.47 21.13
N GLU A 211 25.16 24.35 20.86
CA GLU A 211 25.79 24.13 19.55
C GLU A 211 24.74 23.96 18.46
N SER A 212 23.71 23.16 18.76
CA SER A 212 22.55 22.96 17.91
C SER A 212 21.33 22.56 18.75
N ALA A 213 20.14 22.79 18.19
CA ALA A 213 18.89 22.30 18.74
C ALA A 213 17.93 21.91 17.61
N GLU A 214 17.16 20.86 17.83
CA GLU A 214 16.18 20.35 16.86
C GLU A 214 14.92 19.82 17.58
N PRO A 215 13.77 19.76 16.90
CA PRO A 215 12.57 19.10 17.44
C PRO A 215 12.84 17.62 17.76
N ASP A 216 12.23 17.10 18.83
CA ASP A 216 12.30 15.67 19.12
C ASP A 216 11.23 14.90 18.32
N GLY A 217 11.67 14.15 17.31
CA GLY A 217 10.82 13.43 16.36
C GLY A 217 10.16 12.17 16.94
N VAL A 218 8.91 11.93 16.55
CA VAL A 218 8.20 10.68 16.82
C VAL A 218 8.37 9.75 15.64
N GLY A 219 9.13 8.67 15.84
CA GLY A 219 9.23 7.57 14.89
C GLY A 219 8.08 6.58 15.04
N PHE A 220 7.73 5.93 13.93
CA PHE A 220 6.82 4.79 13.90
C PHE A 220 7.59 3.56 13.40
N GLY A 221 7.35 2.40 14.00
CA GLY A 221 7.82 1.14 13.42
C GLY A 221 6.89 0.78 12.26
N GLY A 222 7.38 0.91 11.03
CA GLY A 222 6.72 0.42 9.83
C GLY A 222 7.48 0.82 8.57
N GLY A 223 7.81 -0.16 7.73
CA GLY A 223 8.73 0.01 6.61
C GLY A 223 8.06 -0.24 5.27
N THR A 224 8.06 0.77 4.41
CA THR A 224 7.89 0.58 2.96
C THR A 224 8.98 -0.37 2.48
N PRO A 225 8.68 -1.42 1.71
CA PRO A 225 9.69 -2.33 1.21
C PRO A 225 10.77 -1.62 0.39
N ASN A 226 12.01 -2.11 0.48
CA ASN A 226 13.14 -1.55 -0.27
C ASN A 226 13.20 -2.01 -1.75
N ASP A 227 12.20 -2.77 -2.20
CA ASP A 227 12.14 -3.38 -3.52
C ASP A 227 11.98 -2.32 -4.61
N ALA A 228 12.78 -2.43 -5.68
CA ALA A 228 13.03 -1.34 -6.63
C ALA A 228 11.78 -0.81 -7.35
N ARG A 229 10.74 -1.66 -7.48
CA ARG A 229 9.47 -1.31 -8.15
C ARG A 229 8.29 -1.29 -7.18
N PHE A 230 8.51 -1.29 -5.87
CA PHE A 230 7.42 -1.27 -4.88
C PHE A 230 6.49 -0.06 -5.07
N SER A 231 7.04 1.10 -5.46
CA SER A 231 6.24 2.30 -5.75
C SER A 231 5.20 2.09 -6.88
N GLU A 232 5.39 1.10 -7.76
CA GLU A 232 4.44 0.80 -8.84
C GLU A 232 3.30 -0.12 -8.38
N GLN A 233 3.42 -0.76 -7.22
CA GLN A 233 2.46 -1.74 -6.70
C GLN A 233 1.31 -1.09 -5.94
N TRP A 234 0.54 -0.26 -6.66
CA TRP A 234 -0.62 0.43 -6.11
C TRP A 234 -1.59 -0.50 -5.38
N GLY A 235 -1.82 -1.73 -5.88
CA GLY A 235 -2.70 -2.68 -5.21
C GLY A 235 -2.23 -3.12 -3.82
N LEU A 236 -0.95 -2.94 -3.48
CA LEU A 236 -0.40 -3.17 -2.14
C LEU A 236 -0.36 -1.89 -1.30
N HIS A 237 -0.03 -0.76 -1.94
CA HIS A 237 0.05 0.56 -1.31
C HIS A 237 -0.20 1.66 -2.34
N ASN A 238 -1.33 2.36 -2.22
CA ASN A 238 -1.82 3.34 -3.17
C ASN A 238 -1.84 4.74 -2.57
N THR A 239 -0.80 5.51 -2.89
CA THR A 239 -0.71 6.93 -2.52
C THR A 239 -1.24 7.85 -3.63
N GLY A 240 -2.01 7.32 -4.59
CA GLY A 240 -2.42 8.01 -5.80
C GLY A 240 -1.33 8.10 -6.88
N GLN A 241 -0.25 7.32 -6.74
CA GLN A 241 0.96 7.43 -7.55
C GLN A 241 0.78 7.07 -9.03
N LEU A 242 -0.31 6.37 -9.37
CA LEU A 242 -0.71 6.06 -10.75
C LEU A 242 -2.03 6.72 -11.17
N GLY A 243 -2.47 7.76 -10.43
CA GLY A 243 -3.70 8.51 -10.75
C GLY A 243 -5.01 7.82 -10.33
N GLY A 244 -4.94 6.78 -9.50
CA GLY A 244 -6.08 6.15 -8.86
C GLY A 244 -6.58 6.91 -7.62
N ALA A 245 -7.69 6.44 -7.05
CA ALA A 245 -8.13 6.90 -5.73
C ALA A 245 -7.09 6.52 -4.69
N ILE A 246 -6.66 7.48 -3.87
CA ILE A 246 -5.77 7.23 -2.73
C ILE A 246 -6.44 6.22 -1.81
N ASP A 247 -5.66 5.32 -1.19
CA ASP A 247 -6.12 4.30 -0.23
C ASP A 247 -6.98 3.18 -0.85
N ALA A 248 -7.17 3.19 -2.18
CA ALA A 248 -7.80 2.06 -2.87
C ALA A 248 -6.76 0.94 -3.06
N ASP A 249 -6.43 0.24 -1.99
CA ASP A 249 -5.48 -0.87 -1.92
C ASP A 249 -5.85 -1.89 -0.81
N VAL A 250 -4.90 -2.73 -0.40
CA VAL A 250 -5.11 -3.82 0.57
C VAL A 250 -4.43 -3.60 1.92
N ASP A 251 -3.91 -2.39 2.17
CA ASP A 251 -3.17 -2.00 3.38
C ASP A 251 -2.01 -2.98 3.67
N ALA A 252 -1.23 -3.32 2.64
CA ALA A 252 -0.17 -4.32 2.79
C ALA A 252 0.93 -3.90 3.79
N PRO A 253 1.43 -2.65 3.79
CA PRO A 253 2.39 -2.19 4.80
C PRO A 253 1.87 -2.37 6.24
N GLU A 254 0.62 -2.00 6.49
CA GLU A 254 -0.06 -2.12 7.79
C GLU A 254 -0.14 -3.58 8.22
N PHE A 255 -0.51 -4.46 7.29
CA PHE A 255 -0.57 -5.88 7.52
C PHE A 255 0.80 -6.47 7.86
N TRP A 256 1.86 -6.04 7.16
CA TRP A 256 3.22 -6.51 7.41
C TRP A 256 3.77 -6.08 8.76
N ASP A 257 3.37 -4.92 9.27
CA ASP A 257 3.73 -4.47 10.62
C ASP A 257 3.16 -5.40 11.71
N ILE A 258 2.05 -6.09 11.43
CA ILE A 258 1.42 -7.02 12.36
C ILE A 258 2.02 -8.43 12.24
N ILE A 259 2.18 -8.94 11.01
CA ILE A 259 2.42 -10.37 10.79
C ILE A 259 3.90 -10.67 10.49
N GLY A 260 4.64 -9.71 9.94
CA GLY A 260 6.04 -9.91 9.53
C GLY A 260 6.15 -10.97 8.42
N SER A 261 6.54 -12.21 8.78
CA SER A 261 6.66 -13.34 7.86
C SER A 261 5.75 -14.50 8.24
N THR A 262 5.41 -15.33 7.25
CA THR A 262 4.47 -16.45 7.40
C THR A 262 5.10 -17.80 7.00
N PRO A 263 6.18 -18.25 7.67
CA PRO A 263 6.82 -19.52 7.33
C PRO A 263 5.90 -20.71 7.62
N GLY A 264 6.07 -21.79 6.85
CA GLY A 264 5.33 -23.05 7.03
C GLY A 264 3.96 -23.09 6.36
N ILE A 265 3.56 -22.04 5.63
CA ILE A 265 2.39 -22.08 4.75
C ILE A 265 2.85 -22.49 3.35
N VAL A 266 2.26 -23.57 2.84
CA VAL A 266 2.42 -24.00 1.45
C VAL A 266 1.17 -23.62 0.65
N ILE A 267 1.37 -22.92 -0.46
CA ILE A 267 0.33 -22.51 -1.40
C ILE A 267 0.58 -23.23 -2.72
N ALA A 268 -0.42 -23.94 -3.23
CA ALA A 268 -0.35 -24.49 -4.59
C ALA A 268 -0.75 -23.41 -5.60
N VAL A 269 0.08 -23.21 -6.63
CA VAL A 269 -0.25 -22.37 -7.79
C VAL A 269 -0.49 -23.30 -8.97
N LEU A 270 -1.76 -23.41 -9.38
CA LEU A 270 -2.20 -24.23 -10.51
C LEU A 270 -2.29 -23.33 -11.75
N ASP A 271 -1.21 -23.26 -12.53
CA ASP A 271 -1.04 -22.26 -13.59
C ASP A 271 -0.07 -22.74 -14.70
N SER A 272 0.64 -21.83 -15.39
CA SER A 272 1.59 -22.14 -16.47
C SER A 272 2.98 -22.58 -16.01
N GLY A 273 3.23 -22.61 -14.69
CA GLY A 273 4.51 -23.01 -14.10
C GLY A 273 5.18 -21.89 -13.31
N LEU A 274 6.46 -22.06 -12.99
CA LEU A 274 7.28 -21.05 -12.32
C LEU A 274 8.64 -20.88 -13.02
N ASN A 275 9.08 -19.63 -13.20
CA ASN A 275 10.47 -19.34 -13.55
C ASN A 275 11.37 -19.47 -12.31
N PHE A 276 11.91 -20.67 -12.10
CA PHE A 276 12.80 -21.00 -10.97
C PHE A 276 14.09 -20.17 -10.94
N THR A 277 14.48 -19.56 -12.05
CA THR A 277 15.69 -18.73 -12.15
C THR A 277 15.43 -17.24 -11.93
N HIS A 278 14.17 -16.83 -11.71
CA HIS A 278 13.84 -15.42 -11.51
C HIS A 278 14.51 -14.90 -10.22
N PRO A 279 15.27 -13.79 -10.28
CA PRO A 279 16.06 -13.31 -9.14
C PRO A 279 15.18 -12.95 -7.93
N ASP A 280 13.95 -12.51 -8.19
CA ASP A 280 13.00 -12.10 -7.15
C ASP A 280 12.20 -13.27 -6.53
N LEU A 281 12.30 -14.48 -7.10
CA LEU A 281 11.56 -15.69 -6.67
C LEU A 281 12.48 -16.80 -6.15
N GLN A 282 13.76 -16.48 -5.90
CA GLN A 282 14.71 -17.44 -5.37
C GLN A 282 14.23 -18.00 -4.01
N GLY A 283 14.24 -19.32 -3.88
CA GLY A 283 13.85 -20.01 -2.64
C GLY A 283 12.35 -20.03 -2.33
N VAL A 284 11.50 -19.45 -3.19
CA VAL A 284 10.04 -19.42 -3.00
C VAL A 284 9.39 -20.77 -3.31
N ALA A 285 9.97 -21.55 -4.23
CA ALA A 285 9.45 -22.86 -4.58
C ALA A 285 9.48 -23.81 -3.37
N TRP A 286 8.35 -24.49 -3.13
CA TRP A 286 8.28 -25.59 -2.18
C TRP A 286 9.23 -26.70 -2.60
N ILE A 287 9.83 -27.37 -1.62
CA ILE A 287 10.71 -28.52 -1.84
C ILE A 287 10.01 -29.74 -1.26
N ASN A 288 9.81 -30.77 -2.06
CA ASN A 288 9.21 -32.02 -1.62
C ASN A 288 10.12 -32.71 -0.61
N PRO A 289 9.76 -32.80 0.69
CA PRO A 289 10.58 -33.48 1.68
C PRO A 289 10.59 -35.01 1.50
N GLY A 290 9.71 -35.56 0.66
CA GLY A 290 9.64 -36.98 0.34
C GLY A 290 10.54 -37.42 -0.81
N GLU A 291 11.17 -36.48 -1.53
CA GLU A 291 11.97 -36.79 -2.72
C GLU A 291 13.47 -36.53 -2.53
N ILE A 292 14.29 -37.38 -3.16
CA ILE A 292 15.74 -37.20 -3.28
C ILE A 292 16.02 -36.62 -4.66
N THR A 293 16.61 -35.42 -4.71
CA THR A 293 16.80 -34.71 -5.97
C THR A 293 17.64 -35.49 -6.98
N GLY A 294 17.00 -35.92 -8.07
CA GLY A 294 17.67 -36.37 -9.30
C GLY A 294 18.20 -37.79 -9.24
N ASP A 295 17.64 -38.64 -8.37
CA ASP A 295 17.95 -40.07 -8.37
C ASP A 295 17.10 -40.86 -9.37
N GLY A 296 16.09 -40.23 -9.99
CA GLY A 296 15.22 -40.85 -10.98
C GLY A 296 14.20 -41.81 -10.37
N ILE A 297 13.96 -41.72 -9.06
CA ILE A 297 13.04 -42.58 -8.31
C ILE A 297 11.86 -41.74 -7.80
N ASP A 298 10.69 -42.36 -7.73
CA ASP A 298 9.52 -41.83 -7.01
C ASP A 298 9.63 -42.27 -5.56
N ASN A 299 10.36 -41.50 -4.77
CA ASN A 299 10.78 -41.88 -3.41
C ASN A 299 9.61 -41.88 -2.44
N ASP A 300 8.58 -41.05 -2.70
CA ASP A 300 7.39 -40.96 -1.88
C ASP A 300 6.19 -41.75 -2.41
N SER A 301 6.39 -42.50 -3.51
CA SER A 301 5.37 -43.36 -4.14
C SER A 301 4.09 -42.60 -4.54
N SER A 302 4.22 -41.34 -4.93
CA SER A 302 3.12 -40.48 -5.39
C SER A 302 2.71 -40.74 -6.84
N GLY A 303 3.47 -41.56 -7.56
CA GLY A 303 3.37 -41.77 -9.00
C GLY A 303 4.08 -40.69 -9.83
N LYS A 304 4.92 -39.86 -9.20
CA LYS A 304 5.64 -38.74 -9.83
C LYS A 304 7.11 -38.75 -9.44
N ILE A 305 7.93 -39.29 -10.33
CA ILE A 305 9.39 -39.37 -10.14
C ILE A 305 9.98 -37.96 -9.99
N ASP A 306 10.76 -37.73 -8.94
CA ASP A 306 11.52 -36.49 -8.73
C ASP A 306 10.67 -35.19 -8.75
N ASP A 307 9.45 -35.17 -8.22
CA ASP A 307 8.58 -33.97 -8.21
C ASP A 307 8.99 -32.88 -7.18
N ILE A 308 10.30 -32.54 -7.18
CA ILE A 308 11.00 -31.71 -6.18
C ILE A 308 10.29 -30.40 -5.89
N ASN A 309 9.81 -29.69 -6.92
CA ASN A 309 9.13 -28.40 -6.74
C ASN A 309 7.66 -28.43 -7.17
N GLY A 310 7.14 -29.62 -7.45
CA GLY A 310 5.84 -29.83 -8.08
C GLY A 310 5.96 -30.55 -9.42
N TRP A 311 4.94 -30.40 -10.26
CA TRP A 311 4.76 -31.28 -11.43
C TRP A 311 4.21 -30.54 -12.66
N ASP A 312 4.72 -30.91 -13.83
CA ASP A 312 4.15 -30.51 -15.11
C ASP A 312 3.11 -31.54 -15.54
N PHE A 313 1.82 -31.19 -15.38
CA PHE A 313 0.69 -32.01 -15.80
C PHE A 313 0.40 -31.91 -17.30
N VAL A 314 0.89 -30.87 -17.98
CA VAL A 314 0.74 -30.71 -19.44
C VAL A 314 1.57 -31.76 -20.16
N ASN A 315 2.81 -31.94 -19.74
CA ASN A 315 3.79 -32.79 -20.39
C ASN A 315 4.11 -34.07 -19.59
N ASN A 316 3.57 -34.17 -18.38
CA ASN A 316 3.71 -35.30 -17.46
C ASN A 316 5.17 -35.60 -17.05
N TYR A 317 5.88 -34.60 -16.53
CA TYR A 317 7.25 -34.75 -16.03
C TYR A 317 7.59 -33.75 -14.91
N ASN A 318 8.77 -33.94 -14.32
CA ASN A 318 9.22 -33.31 -13.08
C ASN A 318 9.75 -31.87 -13.20
N ASN A 319 9.47 -31.19 -14.30
CA ASN A 319 9.92 -29.82 -14.51
C ASN A 319 8.76 -28.89 -14.87
N PRO A 320 8.08 -28.30 -13.86
CA PRO A 320 7.01 -27.34 -14.08
C PRO A 320 7.53 -25.92 -14.36
N THR A 321 8.58 -25.79 -15.17
CA THR A 321 9.11 -24.47 -15.58
C THR A 321 8.05 -23.72 -16.38
N ASP A 322 7.93 -22.43 -16.09
CA ASP A 322 7.02 -21.54 -16.81
C ASP A 322 7.53 -21.24 -18.22
N ASP A 323 6.71 -21.55 -19.23
CA ASP A 323 6.95 -21.30 -20.65
C ASP A 323 5.96 -20.29 -21.26
N HIS A 324 5.10 -19.68 -20.43
CA HIS A 324 4.14 -18.65 -20.82
C HIS A 324 4.35 -17.32 -20.05
N GLY A 325 4.66 -17.39 -18.76
CA GLY A 325 4.92 -16.26 -17.87
C GLY A 325 3.79 -15.91 -16.90
N HIS A 326 2.59 -16.47 -17.09
CA HIS A 326 1.42 -16.17 -16.27
C HIS A 326 1.56 -16.71 -14.84
N GLY A 327 2.00 -17.95 -14.68
CA GLY A 327 2.22 -18.56 -13.37
C GLY A 327 3.32 -17.88 -12.57
N SER A 328 4.39 -17.42 -13.22
CA SER A 328 5.43 -16.62 -12.57
C SER A 328 4.92 -15.25 -12.12
N ASN A 329 4.06 -14.60 -12.92
CA ASN A 329 3.45 -13.33 -12.56
C ASN A 329 2.54 -13.48 -11.32
N VAL A 330 1.65 -14.48 -11.34
CA VAL A 330 0.78 -14.83 -10.21
C VAL A 330 1.61 -15.12 -8.96
N THR A 331 2.67 -15.92 -9.10
CA THR A 331 3.57 -16.26 -7.99
C THR A 331 4.27 -15.02 -7.42
N GLY A 332 4.68 -14.06 -8.26
CA GLY A 332 5.29 -12.81 -7.81
C GLY A 332 4.35 -11.98 -6.93
N ILE A 333 3.08 -11.87 -7.30
CA ILE A 333 2.07 -11.16 -6.48
C ILE A 333 1.94 -11.82 -5.10
N ILE A 334 1.92 -13.16 -5.06
CA ILE A 334 1.77 -13.92 -3.81
C ILE A 334 3.02 -13.81 -2.94
N ALA A 335 4.21 -14.05 -3.52
CA ALA A 335 5.39 -14.47 -2.77
C ALA A 335 6.73 -13.94 -3.29
N ALA A 336 6.77 -12.88 -4.11
CA ALA A 336 8.05 -12.22 -4.41
C ALA A 336 8.78 -11.81 -3.12
N ASN A 337 10.10 -11.96 -3.14
CA ASN A 337 10.94 -11.80 -1.96
C ASN A 337 11.00 -10.33 -1.52
N ARG A 338 10.13 -9.96 -0.58
CA ARG A 338 10.09 -8.61 -0.01
C ARG A 338 11.41 -8.24 0.70
N ASN A 339 11.84 -6.99 0.52
CA ASN A 339 13.06 -6.39 1.09
C ASN A 339 14.40 -6.93 0.55
N ASN A 340 14.44 -7.39 -0.71
CA ASN A 340 15.67 -7.88 -1.33
C ASN A 340 16.31 -6.87 -2.31
N SER A 341 15.73 -5.67 -2.43
CA SER A 341 16.14 -4.60 -3.36
C SER A 341 16.02 -4.94 -4.85
N VAL A 342 15.31 -6.02 -5.18
CA VAL A 342 15.05 -6.50 -6.55
C VAL A 342 13.55 -6.36 -6.80
N GLY A 343 13.18 -6.08 -8.06
CA GLY A 343 11.81 -6.29 -8.52
C GLY A 343 10.72 -5.68 -7.62
N ILE A 344 9.83 -6.54 -7.14
CA ILE A 344 8.57 -6.20 -6.47
C ILE A 344 8.48 -6.87 -5.08
N ALA A 345 7.61 -6.37 -4.22
CA ALA A 345 7.26 -7.05 -2.97
C ALA A 345 6.08 -8.01 -3.17
N GLY A 346 6.22 -9.26 -2.73
CA GLY A 346 5.10 -10.18 -2.61
C GLY A 346 4.22 -9.86 -1.39
N MET A 347 2.94 -10.19 -1.48
CA MET A 347 1.99 -9.99 -0.37
C MET A 347 2.42 -10.79 0.88
N LEU A 348 2.92 -12.00 0.69
CA LEU A 348 3.38 -12.89 1.75
C LEU A 348 4.88 -13.12 1.65
N SER A 349 5.57 -13.15 2.79
CA SER A 349 6.99 -13.50 2.86
C SER A 349 7.19 -14.80 3.64
N GLY A 350 8.13 -15.64 3.18
CA GLY A 350 8.45 -16.93 3.81
C GLY A 350 7.46 -18.07 3.54
N VAL A 351 6.42 -17.84 2.73
CA VAL A 351 5.56 -18.93 2.22
C VAL A 351 6.32 -19.75 1.17
N GLN A 352 5.87 -20.98 0.95
CA GLN A 352 6.39 -21.85 -0.10
C GLN A 352 5.33 -22.13 -1.16
N ILE A 353 5.76 -22.21 -2.42
CA ILE A 353 4.89 -22.38 -3.58
C ILE A 353 5.04 -23.78 -4.16
N LEU A 354 4.00 -24.60 -4.04
CA LEU A 354 3.89 -25.85 -4.78
C LEU A 354 3.48 -25.54 -6.22
N VAL A 355 4.34 -25.84 -7.19
CA VAL A 355 4.12 -25.47 -8.58
C VAL A 355 3.38 -26.59 -9.32
N CYS A 356 2.14 -26.33 -9.73
CA CYS A 356 1.35 -27.25 -10.54
C CYS A 356 1.16 -26.66 -11.94
N LYS A 357 2.01 -27.04 -12.90
CA LYS A 357 1.88 -26.57 -14.28
C LYS A 357 0.77 -27.34 -14.99
N ILE A 358 -0.35 -26.67 -15.22
CA ILE A 358 -1.54 -27.21 -15.90
C ILE A 358 -1.89 -26.45 -17.18
N LEU A 359 -1.27 -25.29 -17.41
CA LEU A 359 -1.39 -24.50 -18.63
C LEU A 359 -0.12 -24.63 -19.48
N ASN A 360 -0.30 -24.82 -20.78
CA ASN A 360 0.78 -24.88 -21.75
C ASN A 360 1.28 -23.47 -22.15
N SER A 361 2.24 -23.41 -23.07
CA SER A 361 2.82 -22.16 -23.58
C SER A 361 1.83 -21.21 -24.27
N SER A 362 0.61 -21.69 -24.58
CA SER A 362 -0.50 -20.87 -25.11
C SER A 362 -1.54 -20.52 -24.03
N ASN A 363 -1.17 -20.65 -22.76
CA ASN A 363 -2.03 -20.44 -21.59
C ASN A 363 -3.28 -21.32 -21.57
N SER A 364 -3.20 -22.53 -22.14
CA SER A 364 -4.34 -23.44 -22.29
C SER A 364 -4.13 -24.75 -21.52
N GLY A 365 -5.19 -25.25 -20.90
CA GLY A 365 -5.16 -26.46 -20.08
C GLY A 365 -6.42 -27.32 -20.29
N THR A 366 -6.42 -28.50 -19.69
CA THR A 366 -7.51 -29.48 -19.79
C THR A 366 -8.12 -29.77 -18.43
N THR A 367 -9.43 -30.07 -18.39
CA THR A 367 -10.11 -30.43 -17.14
C THR A 367 -9.46 -31.63 -16.45
N SER A 368 -8.91 -32.59 -17.21
CA SER A 368 -8.19 -33.74 -16.65
C SER A 368 -6.93 -33.32 -15.91
N ASN A 369 -6.14 -32.40 -16.46
CA ASN A 369 -4.93 -31.90 -15.81
C ASN A 369 -5.27 -31.08 -14.57
N LEU A 370 -6.34 -30.29 -14.63
CA LEU A 370 -6.86 -29.56 -13.47
C LEU A 370 -7.28 -30.51 -12.34
N ILE A 371 -8.07 -31.55 -12.64
CA ILE A 371 -8.46 -32.57 -11.65
C ILE A 371 -7.21 -33.22 -11.03
N ALA A 372 -6.27 -33.67 -11.86
CA ALA A 372 -5.05 -34.32 -11.40
C ALA A 372 -4.20 -33.40 -10.49
N ALA A 373 -4.10 -32.11 -10.82
CA ALA A 373 -3.36 -31.13 -10.05
C ALA A 373 -4.05 -30.78 -8.72
N VAL A 374 -5.37 -30.69 -8.70
CA VAL A 374 -6.16 -30.47 -7.47
C VAL A 374 -6.00 -31.67 -6.52
N THR A 375 -6.14 -32.90 -7.03
CA THR A 375 -5.91 -34.11 -6.24
C THR A 375 -4.49 -34.15 -5.68
N TYR A 376 -3.50 -33.85 -6.53
CA TYR A 376 -2.08 -33.81 -6.13
C TYR A 376 -1.81 -32.77 -5.03
N ALA A 377 -2.24 -31.52 -5.23
CA ALA A 377 -2.05 -30.46 -4.24
C ALA A 377 -2.74 -30.79 -2.90
N ARG A 378 -3.93 -31.42 -2.93
CA ARG A 378 -4.61 -31.91 -1.73
C ARG A 378 -3.79 -32.98 -0.99
N GLN A 379 -3.23 -33.94 -1.72
CA GLN A 379 -2.39 -34.99 -1.14
C GLN A 379 -1.09 -34.44 -0.53
N ARG A 380 -0.53 -33.35 -1.09
CA ARG A 380 0.62 -32.63 -0.52
C ARG A 380 0.28 -31.77 0.70
N GLY A 381 -1.00 -31.69 1.11
CA GLY A 381 -1.40 -31.01 2.34
C GLY A 381 -1.24 -29.49 2.30
N VAL A 382 -1.37 -28.88 1.11
CA VAL A 382 -1.28 -27.42 0.97
C VAL A 382 -2.38 -26.71 1.77
N THR A 383 -2.13 -25.47 2.16
CA THR A 383 -3.10 -24.68 2.93
C THR A 383 -4.08 -23.95 2.01
N ILE A 384 -3.60 -23.51 0.85
CA ILE A 384 -4.33 -22.70 -0.12
C ILE A 384 -4.01 -23.22 -1.52
N MET A 385 -4.98 -23.22 -2.42
CA MET A 385 -4.77 -23.36 -3.85
C MET A 385 -5.19 -22.07 -4.55
N ASN A 386 -4.30 -21.51 -5.37
CA ASN A 386 -4.60 -20.39 -6.25
C ASN A 386 -4.83 -20.91 -7.69
N LEU A 387 -5.99 -20.56 -8.25
CA LEU A 387 -6.44 -20.96 -9.57
C LEU A 387 -6.84 -19.72 -10.37
N SER A 388 -5.88 -19.12 -11.07
CA SER A 388 -6.11 -18.01 -12.01
C SER A 388 -6.61 -18.55 -13.36
N LEU A 389 -7.73 -19.29 -13.30
CA LEU A 389 -8.28 -20.09 -14.39
C LEU A 389 -9.72 -19.69 -14.68
N GLN A 390 -10.12 -19.79 -15.95
CA GLN A 390 -11.46 -19.45 -16.41
C GLN A 390 -11.86 -20.29 -17.62
N ASN A 391 -13.14 -20.27 -17.97
CA ASN A 391 -13.71 -20.85 -19.20
C ASN A 391 -13.55 -22.37 -19.35
N TYR A 392 -13.44 -23.11 -18.24
CA TYR A 392 -13.58 -24.57 -18.27
C TYR A 392 -15.07 -24.94 -18.43
N PRO A 393 -15.39 -26.11 -19.01
CA PRO A 393 -16.74 -26.67 -18.92
C PRO A 393 -17.01 -27.16 -17.48
N TYR A 394 -18.29 -27.20 -17.09
CA TYR A 394 -18.70 -27.87 -15.84
C TYR A 394 -18.26 -29.34 -15.86
N SER A 395 -17.77 -29.80 -14.71
CA SER A 395 -17.34 -31.17 -14.47
C SER A 395 -17.75 -31.58 -13.06
N SER A 396 -18.64 -32.57 -12.96
CA SER A 396 -19.04 -33.15 -11.68
C SER A 396 -17.87 -33.80 -10.93
N THR A 397 -16.88 -34.33 -11.67
CA THR A 397 -15.66 -34.89 -11.08
C THR A 397 -14.80 -33.79 -10.45
N LEU A 398 -14.65 -32.65 -11.13
CA LEU A 398 -13.90 -31.51 -10.56
C LEU A 398 -14.61 -30.94 -9.33
N ASN A 399 -15.95 -30.84 -9.37
CA ASN A 399 -16.74 -30.43 -8.21
C ASN A 399 -16.50 -31.35 -6.99
N THR A 400 -16.43 -32.65 -7.24
CA THR A 400 -16.15 -33.65 -6.19
C THR A 400 -14.77 -33.44 -5.57
N GLU A 401 -13.74 -33.17 -6.38
CA GLU A 401 -12.39 -32.88 -5.86
C GLU A 401 -12.32 -31.55 -5.11
N PHE A 402 -13.01 -30.50 -5.56
CA PHE A 402 -13.09 -29.23 -4.82
C PHE A 402 -13.78 -29.41 -3.47
N THR A 403 -14.90 -30.14 -3.42
CA THR A 403 -15.57 -30.50 -2.16
C THR A 403 -14.63 -31.28 -1.23
N ALA A 404 -13.79 -32.18 -1.77
CA ALA A 404 -12.80 -32.91 -0.99
C ALA A 404 -11.68 -32.00 -0.44
N CYS A 405 -11.22 -31.01 -1.22
CA CYS A 405 -10.27 -30.00 -0.76
C CYS A 405 -10.84 -29.14 0.38
N GLU A 406 -12.07 -28.66 0.24
CA GLU A 406 -12.74 -27.88 1.27
C GLU A 406 -12.95 -28.70 2.56
N SER A 407 -13.35 -29.96 2.41
CA SER A 407 -13.49 -30.91 3.54
C SER A 407 -12.16 -31.17 4.26
N ALA A 408 -11.04 -31.11 3.53
CA ALA A 408 -9.69 -31.18 4.09
C ALA A 408 -9.22 -29.84 4.71
N GLY A 409 -10.04 -28.79 4.68
CA GLY A 409 -9.72 -27.47 5.21
C GLY A 409 -8.74 -26.67 4.35
N ILE A 410 -8.67 -27.00 3.06
CA ILE A 410 -7.90 -26.28 2.03
C ILE A 410 -8.78 -25.18 1.45
N LEU A 411 -8.21 -23.98 1.36
CA LEU A 411 -8.88 -22.83 0.78
C LEU A 411 -8.64 -22.76 -0.73
N LEU A 412 -9.71 -22.64 -1.51
CA LEU A 412 -9.64 -22.48 -2.97
C LEU A 412 -9.86 -21.00 -3.33
N SER A 413 -8.84 -20.35 -3.93
CA SER A 413 -8.91 -18.99 -4.45
C SER A 413 -8.99 -19.06 -5.98
N ILE A 414 -10.14 -18.67 -6.55
CA ILE A 414 -10.43 -18.84 -7.97
C ILE A 414 -10.88 -17.49 -8.55
N CYS A 415 -10.31 -17.08 -9.68
CA CYS A 415 -10.68 -15.81 -10.31
C CYS A 415 -12.09 -15.86 -10.94
N ALA A 416 -12.84 -14.76 -10.87
CA ALA A 416 -14.21 -14.67 -11.39
C ALA A 416 -14.29 -14.81 -12.93
N GLY A 417 -13.22 -14.45 -13.64
CA GLY A 417 -13.17 -14.38 -15.10
C GLY A 417 -13.15 -12.93 -15.62
N ASN A 418 -12.65 -12.75 -16.84
CA ASN A 418 -12.33 -11.44 -17.45
C ASN A 418 -13.34 -10.98 -18.52
N GLN A 419 -14.55 -11.56 -18.56
CA GLN A 419 -15.51 -11.36 -19.64
C GLN A 419 -16.48 -10.21 -19.36
N GLY A 420 -16.49 -9.65 -18.15
CA GLY A 420 -17.38 -8.55 -17.77
C GLY A 420 -18.86 -8.95 -17.76
N VAL A 421 -19.16 -10.22 -17.43
CA VAL A 421 -20.52 -10.78 -17.41
C VAL A 421 -20.96 -11.14 -15.98
N ASN A 422 -22.26 -11.27 -15.77
CA ASN A 422 -22.82 -11.72 -14.50
C ASN A 422 -22.73 -13.26 -14.40
N ASN A 423 -21.87 -13.75 -13.49
CA ASN A 423 -21.66 -15.18 -13.28
C ASN A 423 -22.89 -15.90 -12.69
N ASP A 424 -23.82 -15.20 -12.03
CA ASP A 424 -25.07 -15.80 -11.55
C ASP A 424 -25.97 -16.23 -12.72
N THR A 425 -25.87 -15.55 -13.86
CA THR A 425 -26.66 -15.85 -15.07
C THR A 425 -25.87 -16.57 -16.16
N THR A 426 -24.55 -16.36 -16.20
CA THR A 426 -23.63 -16.94 -17.18
C THR A 426 -22.45 -17.54 -16.43
N PRO A 427 -22.57 -18.75 -15.89
CA PRO A 427 -21.54 -19.35 -15.04
C PRO A 427 -20.17 -19.43 -15.73
N ASN A 428 -19.11 -19.14 -14.97
CA ASN A 428 -17.73 -19.30 -15.37
C ASN A 428 -17.10 -20.39 -14.50
N TYR A 429 -16.61 -21.48 -15.09
CA TYR A 429 -15.91 -22.51 -14.32
C TYR A 429 -14.39 -22.33 -14.46
N PRO A 430 -13.63 -22.52 -13.37
CA PRO A 430 -14.05 -23.14 -12.10
C PRO A 430 -14.63 -22.20 -11.02
N SER A 431 -14.85 -20.91 -11.24
CA SER A 431 -15.27 -20.01 -10.15
C SER A 431 -16.73 -20.16 -9.70
N SER A 432 -17.60 -20.73 -10.54
CA SER A 432 -19.03 -20.94 -10.26
C SER A 432 -19.39 -22.33 -9.71
N TYR A 433 -18.44 -23.10 -9.16
CA TYR A 433 -18.75 -24.39 -8.51
C TYR A 433 -19.51 -24.23 -7.20
#